data_AF-A0A7S3ZL88-F1
#
_entry.id   AF-A0A7S3ZL88-F1
#
_cell.length_a   1.000
_cell.length_b   1.000
_cell.length_c   1.000
_cell.angle_alpha   90.00
_cell.angle_beta   90.00
_cell.angle_gamma   90.00
#
_symmetry.space_group_name_H-M   'P 1'
#
loop_
_entity.id
_entity.type
_entity.pdbx_description
1 polymer ?
#
loop_
_entity_poly.entity_id
_entity_poly.type
_entity_poly.pdbx_seq_one_letter_code
_entity_poly.pdbx_strand_id
1 'polypeptide(L)'
;AHLARAATAGADEPAFLAPACAAGPPSFNELVKARMARDRRPVLAALTDKQLVKRWAELRGVRTPEVLFASKTCAVPEIGADAYAFKATHTTGCLVLVEGGRVVGHKPCGERRLAPGSRVTPELLATLCARWTRTMYDVTQWAYSKLTPGVVAERLVYRTDGATPADDVKCFAFRGRTALVQHVTHRFDAASGRPRGARKRDTFHDPRSGRRLPVAVDRQPAGAGLAPARVRQARDVCDGL
;
A
#
# COMPACT_ATOMS: atom_id res chain seq x y z
N ALA A 1 13.04 -14.25 10.80
CA ALA A 1 12.51 -15.46 11.48
C ALA A 1 10.97 -15.58 11.37
N HIS A 2 10.18 -14.60 11.84
CA HIS A 2 8.70 -14.70 11.85
C HIS A 2 8.03 -14.84 10.47
N LEU A 3 8.41 -14.03 9.47
CA LEU A 3 7.85 -14.13 8.11
C LEU A 3 8.24 -15.42 7.39
N ALA A 4 9.52 -15.84 7.53
CA ALA A 4 10.01 -17.08 6.95
C ALA A 4 9.29 -18.31 7.52
N ARG A 5 9.08 -18.37 8.85
CA ARG A 5 8.28 -19.42 9.51
C ARG A 5 6.78 -19.37 9.13
N ALA A 6 6.24 -18.18 8.85
CA ALA A 6 4.84 -18.02 8.48
C ALA A 6 4.56 -18.33 6.99
N ALA A 7 5.57 -18.21 6.12
CA ALA A 7 5.49 -18.51 4.69
C ALA A 7 5.55 -20.01 4.38
N THR A 8 6.11 -20.84 5.28
CA THR A 8 6.24 -22.29 5.11
C THR A 8 5.00 -23.09 5.53
N ALA A 9 4.01 -22.46 6.17
CA ALA A 9 2.74 -23.10 6.48
C ALA A 9 1.84 -23.06 5.24
N GLY A 10 1.83 -24.16 4.48
CA GLY A 10 0.96 -24.35 3.33
C GLY A 10 -0.48 -23.95 3.65
N ALA A 11 -1.07 -23.12 2.79
CA ALA A 11 -2.44 -22.66 2.96
C ALA A 11 -3.38 -23.61 2.24
N ASP A 12 -3.83 -24.66 2.93
CA ASP A 12 -5.08 -25.32 2.54
C ASP A 12 -6.19 -24.27 2.50
N GLU A 13 -7.13 -24.46 1.57
CA GLU A 13 -8.27 -23.57 1.44
C GLU A 13 -9.06 -23.60 2.75
N PRO A 14 -9.24 -22.46 3.44
CA PRO A 14 -9.91 -22.50 4.73
C PRO A 14 -11.34 -23.02 4.55
N ALA A 15 -11.70 -24.07 5.30
CA ALA A 15 -13.01 -24.73 5.22
C ALA A 15 -14.21 -23.75 5.32
N PHE A 16 -13.98 -22.56 5.88
CA PHE A 16 -14.98 -21.51 6.04
C PHE A 16 -15.36 -20.75 4.75
N LEU A 17 -14.63 -20.92 3.64
CA LEU A 17 -14.97 -20.32 2.35
C LEU A 17 -16.03 -21.13 1.58
N ALA A 18 -16.14 -22.44 1.82
CA ALA A 18 -17.10 -23.31 1.15
C ALA A 18 -18.58 -22.89 1.36
N PRO A 19 -19.03 -22.51 2.58
CA PRO A 19 -20.41 -22.08 2.80
C PRO A 19 -20.76 -20.74 2.14
N ALA A 20 -19.78 -19.85 1.96
CA ALA A 20 -20.01 -18.53 1.34
C ALA A 20 -20.41 -18.65 -0.14
N CYS A 21 -20.04 -19.75 -0.80
CA CYS A 21 -20.37 -20.02 -2.20
C CYS A 21 -21.76 -20.64 -2.42
N ALA A 22 -22.45 -21.09 -1.36
CA ALA A 22 -23.69 -21.88 -1.47
C ALA A 22 -24.98 -21.05 -1.59
N ALA A 23 -24.96 -19.75 -1.25
CA ALA A 23 -26.13 -18.86 -1.28
C ALA A 23 -26.18 -17.93 -2.52
N GLY A 24 -25.43 -18.29 -3.57
CA GLY A 24 -25.04 -17.42 -4.68
C GLY A 24 -23.55 -17.06 -4.59
N PRO A 25 -22.88 -16.72 -5.70
CA PRO A 25 -21.47 -16.42 -5.68
C PRO A 25 -21.23 -15.09 -4.93
N PRO A 26 -20.50 -15.10 -3.81
CA PRO A 26 -20.23 -13.89 -3.04
C PRO A 26 -19.35 -12.95 -3.85
N SER A 27 -19.54 -11.64 -3.68
CA SER A 27 -18.64 -10.64 -4.25
C SER A 27 -17.22 -10.81 -3.68
N PHE A 28 -16.23 -10.36 -4.44
CA PHE A 28 -14.84 -10.36 -3.98
C PHE A 28 -14.67 -9.64 -2.63
N ASN A 29 -15.39 -8.54 -2.40
CA ASN A 29 -15.33 -7.79 -1.15
C ASN A 29 -15.94 -8.57 0.03
N GLU A 30 -17.00 -9.34 -0.18
CA GLU A 30 -17.58 -10.22 0.84
C GLU A 30 -16.59 -11.33 1.22
N LEU A 31 -15.92 -11.93 0.23
CA LEU A 31 -14.87 -12.92 0.47
C LEU A 31 -13.70 -12.33 1.28
N VAL A 32 -13.24 -11.11 0.94
CA VAL A 32 -12.19 -10.41 1.70
C VAL A 32 -12.64 -10.15 3.14
N LYS A 33 -13.86 -9.64 3.34
CA LYS A 33 -14.42 -9.39 4.69
C LYS A 33 -14.54 -10.67 5.51
N ALA A 34 -15.04 -11.75 4.91
CA ALA A 34 -15.14 -13.05 5.56
C ALA A 34 -13.77 -13.57 6.00
N ARG A 35 -12.75 -13.41 5.14
CA ARG A 35 -11.37 -13.75 5.49
C ARG A 35 -10.82 -12.85 6.59
N MET A 36 -11.02 -11.53 6.52
CA MET A 36 -10.60 -10.60 7.58
C MET A 36 -11.22 -10.96 8.94
N ALA A 37 -12.48 -11.42 8.94
CA ALA A 37 -13.19 -11.81 10.16
C ALA A 37 -12.63 -13.09 10.80
N ARG A 38 -12.10 -14.05 10.02
CA ARG A 38 -11.77 -15.41 10.49
C ARG A 38 -10.31 -15.80 10.41
N ASP A 39 -9.56 -15.31 9.42
CA ASP A 39 -8.15 -15.64 9.24
C ASP A 39 -7.32 -14.90 10.29
N ARG A 40 -6.54 -15.66 11.07
CA ARG A 40 -5.69 -15.15 12.16
C ARG A 40 -4.23 -15.55 12.00
N ARG A 41 -3.83 -16.01 10.80
CA ARG A 41 -2.45 -16.41 10.57
C ARG A 41 -1.48 -15.24 10.81
N PRO A 42 -0.37 -15.46 11.53
CA PRO A 42 0.60 -14.41 11.85
C PRO A 42 1.17 -13.69 10.61
N VAL A 43 1.21 -14.36 9.46
CA VAL A 43 1.66 -13.77 8.19
C VAL A 43 0.87 -12.52 7.83
N LEU A 44 -0.43 -12.45 8.17
CA LEU A 44 -1.27 -11.31 7.84
C LEU A 44 -0.89 -10.04 8.61
N ALA A 45 -0.51 -10.17 9.88
CA ALA A 45 0.03 -9.05 10.66
C ALA A 45 1.42 -8.66 10.14
N ALA A 46 2.27 -9.63 9.84
CA ALA A 46 3.60 -9.33 9.34
C ALA A 46 3.58 -8.61 7.97
N LEU A 47 2.62 -8.95 7.09
CA LEU A 47 2.42 -8.29 5.80
C LEU A 47 1.79 -6.89 5.91
N THR A 48 1.23 -6.52 7.07
CA THR A 48 0.70 -5.15 7.29
C THR A 48 1.74 -4.18 7.84
N ASP A 49 2.86 -4.66 8.38
CA ASP A 49 3.97 -3.81 8.83
C ASP A 49 4.83 -3.37 7.65
N LYS A 50 4.72 -2.08 7.30
CA LYS A 50 5.44 -1.50 6.15
C LYS A 50 6.97 -1.54 6.27
N GLN A 51 7.50 -1.54 7.48
CA GLN A 51 8.95 -1.63 7.69
C GLN A 51 9.41 -3.08 7.51
N LEU A 52 8.67 -4.02 8.11
CA LEU A 52 8.99 -5.44 8.03
C LEU A 52 8.89 -5.98 6.59
N VAL A 53 7.84 -5.60 5.85
CA VAL A 53 7.66 -6.01 4.45
C VAL A 53 8.82 -5.55 3.57
N LYS A 54 9.36 -4.35 3.79
CA LYS A 54 10.52 -3.87 3.04
C LYS A 54 11.75 -4.71 3.28
N ARG A 55 12.07 -4.98 4.55
CA ARG A 55 13.19 -5.84 4.91
C ARG A 55 13.03 -7.24 4.31
N TRP A 56 11.81 -7.77 4.32
CA TRP A 56 11.52 -9.06 3.72
C TRP A 56 11.69 -9.05 2.20
N ALA A 57 11.22 -8.01 1.51
CA ALA A 57 11.40 -7.84 0.07
C ALA A 57 12.89 -7.73 -0.31
N GLU A 58 13.67 -6.95 0.44
CA GLU A 58 15.11 -6.81 0.26
C GLU A 58 15.84 -8.16 0.40
N LEU A 59 15.50 -8.96 1.42
CA LEU A 59 16.04 -10.33 1.60
C LEU A 59 15.69 -11.29 0.43
N ARG A 60 14.72 -10.92 -0.41
CA ARG A 60 14.32 -11.66 -1.62
C ARG A 60 14.85 -11.01 -2.90
N GLY A 61 15.74 -10.02 -2.79
CA GLY A 61 16.29 -9.29 -3.95
C GLY A 61 15.28 -8.37 -4.62
N VAL A 62 14.13 -8.10 -3.98
CA VAL A 62 13.13 -7.20 -4.53
C VAL A 62 13.46 -5.77 -4.11
N ARG A 63 13.67 -4.93 -5.13
CA ARG A 63 13.95 -3.51 -4.94
C ARG A 63 12.77 -2.82 -4.25
N THR A 64 13.07 -2.05 -3.21
CA THR A 64 12.10 -1.20 -2.53
C THR A 64 12.60 0.24 -2.47
N PRO A 65 11.73 1.24 -2.28
CA PRO A 65 12.18 2.61 -2.05
C PRO A 65 13.06 2.68 -0.80
N GLU A 66 14.17 3.42 -0.89
CA GLU A 66 15.11 3.63 0.22
C GLU A 66 14.37 4.12 1.46
N VAL A 67 14.66 3.49 2.59
CA VAL A 67 14.17 3.92 3.90
C VAL A 67 15.12 4.98 4.45
N LEU A 68 14.62 6.20 4.58
CA LEU A 68 15.40 7.35 5.06
C LEU A 68 15.35 7.43 6.59
N PHE A 69 14.23 7.02 7.18
CA PHE A 69 14.00 7.05 8.62
C PHE A 69 12.95 6.01 8.98
N ALA A 70 13.11 5.34 10.12
CA ALA A 70 12.06 4.53 10.71
C ALA A 70 12.19 4.58 12.23
N SER A 71 11.07 4.80 12.92
CA SER A 71 11.10 4.84 14.38
C SER A 71 9.79 4.36 14.99
N LYS A 72 9.92 3.79 16.19
CA LYS A 72 8.81 3.51 17.10
C LYS A 72 8.61 4.64 18.12
N THR A 73 9.56 5.57 18.20
CA THR A 73 9.45 6.81 18.96
C THR A 73 9.07 7.96 18.03
N CYS A 74 8.54 9.04 18.59
CA CYS A 74 8.19 10.24 17.83
C CYS A 74 9.26 11.33 17.86
N ALA A 75 10.50 10.96 18.21
CA ALA A 75 11.68 11.80 18.02
C ALA A 75 12.10 11.70 16.54
N VAL A 76 11.47 12.52 15.70
CA VAL A 76 11.77 12.57 14.25
C VAL A 76 12.89 13.58 14.02
N PRO A 77 14.03 13.19 13.42
CA PRO A 77 15.09 14.12 13.07
C PRO A 77 14.75 14.91 11.80
N GLU A 78 15.64 15.81 11.40
CA GLU A 78 15.64 16.30 10.04
C GLU A 78 15.99 15.15 9.08
N ILE A 79 15.11 14.89 8.09
CA ILE A 79 15.24 13.74 7.18
C ILE A 79 16.31 13.99 6.10
N GLY A 80 16.62 15.25 5.78
CA GLY A 80 17.70 15.63 4.86
C GLY A 80 17.51 15.19 3.41
N ALA A 81 16.30 14.80 3.00
CA ALA A 81 16.00 14.37 1.63
C ALA A 81 15.00 15.30 0.95
N ASP A 82 15.22 15.55 -0.34
CA ASP A 82 14.39 16.45 -1.13
C ASP A 82 12.97 15.93 -1.33
N ALA A 83 12.79 14.61 -1.48
CA ALA A 83 11.50 14.01 -1.79
C ALA A 83 11.27 12.69 -1.04
N TYR A 84 10.24 12.65 -0.17
CA TYR A 84 9.91 11.46 0.61
C TYR A 84 8.43 11.33 0.97
N ALA A 85 8.00 10.09 1.25
CA ALA A 85 6.74 9.78 1.89
C ALA A 85 6.97 9.46 3.37
N PHE A 86 6.35 10.22 4.27
CA PHE A 86 6.30 9.94 5.71
C PHE A 86 4.96 9.30 6.05
N LYS A 87 4.99 8.09 6.62
CA LYS A 87 3.79 7.26 6.83
C LYS A 87 3.84 6.46 8.11
N ALA A 88 2.68 6.19 8.68
CA ALA A 88 2.59 5.24 9.79
C ALA A 88 2.78 3.79 9.31
N THR A 89 3.50 2.98 10.09
CA THR A 89 3.84 1.59 9.71
C THR A 89 2.65 0.64 9.80
N HIS A 90 1.70 0.92 10.69
CA HIS A 90 0.72 -0.02 11.24
C HIS A 90 -0.73 0.31 10.86
N THR A 91 -0.95 1.01 9.76
CA THR A 91 -2.26 1.51 9.33
C THR A 91 -2.33 1.72 7.83
N THR A 92 -3.51 1.80 7.24
CA THR A 92 -3.67 2.31 5.88
C THR A 92 -4.00 3.80 5.86
N GLY A 93 -3.19 4.55 5.10
CA GLY A 93 -3.57 5.89 4.69
C GLY A 93 -3.28 7.02 5.65
N CYS A 94 -2.40 6.85 6.63
CA CYS A 94 -1.82 7.96 7.38
C CYS A 94 -0.47 8.27 6.75
N LEU A 95 -0.45 9.28 5.87
CA LEU A 95 0.76 9.62 5.12
C LEU A 95 0.79 11.08 4.69
N VAL A 96 1.99 11.64 4.67
CA VAL A 96 2.32 12.91 4.03
C VAL A 96 3.39 12.64 2.97
N LEU A 97 3.23 13.24 1.79
CA LEU A 97 4.23 13.31 0.74
C LEU A 97 4.90 14.68 0.83
N VAL A 98 6.22 14.68 0.79
CA VAL A 98 7.07 15.86 0.95
C VAL A 98 7.98 15.99 -0.27
N GLU A 99 8.04 17.19 -0.85
CA GLU A 99 9.02 17.58 -1.85
C GLU A 99 9.55 18.98 -1.51
N GLY A 100 10.87 19.20 -1.58
CA GLY A 100 11.51 20.48 -1.26
C GLY A 100 11.17 20.99 0.15
N GLY A 101 11.01 20.09 1.12
CA GLY A 101 10.59 20.42 2.48
C GLY A 101 9.13 20.92 2.60
N ARG A 102 8.29 20.68 1.60
CA ARG A 102 6.89 21.11 1.57
C ARG A 102 5.92 19.96 1.34
N VAL A 103 4.72 20.07 1.90
CA VAL A 103 3.64 19.11 1.69
C VAL A 103 3.17 19.17 0.24
N VAL A 104 3.28 18.06 -0.50
CA VAL A 104 2.70 17.92 -1.85
C VAL A 104 1.52 16.94 -1.88
N GLY A 105 1.35 16.15 -0.82
CA GLY A 105 0.20 15.26 -0.67
C GLY A 105 -0.04 14.89 0.77
N HIS A 106 -1.29 14.71 1.16
CA HIS A 106 -1.62 14.32 2.53
C HIS A 106 -2.89 13.47 2.56
N LYS A 107 -2.79 12.30 3.17
CA LYS A 107 -3.95 11.51 3.59
C LYS A 107 -4.02 11.56 5.13
N PRO A 108 -4.96 12.32 5.70
CA PRO A 108 -5.05 12.49 7.14
C PRO A 108 -5.65 11.25 7.81
N CYS A 109 -5.25 11.02 9.06
CA CYS A 109 -5.78 9.98 9.94
C CYS A 109 -6.34 10.56 11.25
N GLY A 110 -7.35 11.42 11.10
CA GLY A 110 -8.04 12.07 12.22
C GLY A 110 -7.46 13.45 12.58
N GLU A 111 -6.31 13.83 12.04
CA GLU A 111 -5.84 15.21 11.98
C GLU A 111 -6.55 16.04 10.90
N ARG A 112 -6.47 17.36 11.10
CA ARG A 112 -6.77 18.30 10.03
C ARG A 112 -5.80 18.06 8.87
N ARG A 113 -6.35 18.09 7.66
CA ARG A 113 -5.58 18.04 6.43
C ARG A 113 -4.63 19.26 6.36
N LEU A 114 -3.33 18.99 6.35
CA LEU A 114 -2.29 19.93 5.93
C LEU A 114 -2.54 20.44 4.50
N ALA A 115 -2.36 21.74 4.31
CA ALA A 115 -2.50 22.38 2.99
C ALA A 115 -1.28 22.08 2.12
N PRO A 116 -1.46 21.84 0.79
CA PRO A 116 -0.34 21.81 -0.14
C PRO A 116 0.55 23.05 -0.01
N GLY A 117 1.87 22.88 -0.16
CA GLY A 117 2.87 23.93 -0.01
C GLY A 117 3.27 24.27 1.43
N SER A 118 2.57 23.73 2.43
CA SER A 118 2.92 23.94 3.85
C SER A 118 4.32 23.42 4.15
N ARG A 119 5.11 24.16 4.95
CA ARG A 119 6.46 23.73 5.36
C ARG A 119 6.39 22.49 6.24
N VAL A 120 7.28 21.54 5.99
CA VAL A 120 7.45 20.35 6.82
C VAL A 120 8.67 20.56 7.71
N THR A 121 8.47 20.37 9.02
CA THR A 121 9.54 20.45 10.03
C THR A 121 9.57 19.15 10.85
N PRO A 122 10.69 18.85 11.53
CA PRO A 122 10.77 17.73 12.47
C PRO A 122 9.64 17.72 13.50
N GLU A 123 9.25 18.88 14.02
CA GLU A 123 8.18 19.03 15.02
C GLU A 123 6.80 18.66 14.46
N LEU A 124 6.53 19.05 13.20
CA LEU A 124 5.31 18.64 12.51
C LEU A 124 5.25 17.11 12.34
N LEU A 125 6.35 16.49 11.90
CA LEU A 125 6.42 15.04 11.72
C LEU A 125 6.32 14.29 13.05
N ALA A 126 6.94 14.80 14.11
CA ALA A 126 6.80 14.30 15.47
C ALA A 126 5.35 14.37 15.96
N THR A 127 4.65 15.47 15.68
CA THR A 127 3.22 15.64 16.00
C THR A 127 2.34 14.64 15.25
N LEU A 128 2.58 14.45 13.96
CA LEU A 128 1.88 13.44 13.15
C LEU A 128 2.17 12.03 13.68
N CYS A 129 3.42 11.71 13.99
CA CYS A 129 3.79 10.46 14.63
C CYS A 129 2.99 10.24 15.91
N ALA A 130 3.03 11.19 16.86
CA ALA A 130 2.39 11.06 18.16
C ALA A 130 0.87 10.91 18.04
N ARG A 131 0.26 11.46 17.00
CA ARG A 131 -1.14 11.25 16.70
C ARG A 131 -1.38 9.85 16.13
N TRP A 132 -0.67 9.49 15.07
CA TRP A 132 -0.89 8.21 14.38
C TRP A 132 -0.57 7.01 15.26
N THR A 133 0.42 7.10 16.15
CA THR A 133 0.78 5.99 17.05
C THR A 133 -0.19 5.79 18.22
N ARG A 134 -1.07 6.77 18.50
CA ARG A 134 -2.17 6.60 19.45
C ARG A 134 -3.38 5.89 18.85
N THR A 135 -3.48 5.83 17.52
CA THR A 135 -4.60 5.18 16.84
C THR A 135 -4.43 3.66 16.90
N MET A 136 -5.20 3.02 17.78
CA MET A 136 -5.27 1.56 17.87
C MET A 136 -6.48 1.04 17.11
N TYR A 137 -6.28 -0.06 16.38
CA TYR A 137 -7.31 -0.71 15.58
C TYR A 137 -8.13 -1.71 16.39
N ASP A 138 -9.42 -1.77 16.11
CA ASP A 138 -10.34 -2.73 16.73
C ASP A 138 -10.26 -4.12 16.07
N VAL A 139 -11.19 -5.01 16.47
CA VAL A 139 -11.30 -6.38 15.97
C VAL A 139 -11.50 -6.50 14.46
N THR A 140 -12.03 -5.47 13.79
CA THR A 140 -12.26 -5.47 12.34
C THR A 140 -10.97 -5.29 11.55
N GLN A 141 -9.96 -4.68 12.17
CA GLN A 141 -8.64 -4.42 11.62
C GLN A 141 -7.54 -5.12 12.45
N TRP A 142 -7.87 -6.30 12.98
CA TRP A 142 -7.06 -7.07 13.94
C TRP A 142 -5.58 -7.24 13.55
N ALA A 143 -5.26 -7.36 12.25
CA ALA A 143 -3.88 -7.57 11.81
C ALA A 143 -2.99 -6.38 12.18
N TYR A 144 -3.54 -5.16 12.13
CA TYR A 144 -2.84 -3.95 12.55
C TYR A 144 -2.70 -3.87 14.08
N SER A 145 -3.67 -4.37 14.85
CA SER A 145 -3.60 -4.32 16.32
C SER A 145 -2.53 -5.23 16.92
N LYS A 146 -1.92 -6.11 16.12
CA LYS A 146 -0.77 -6.94 16.51
C LYS A 146 0.58 -6.25 16.33
N LEU A 147 0.62 -5.06 15.74
CA LEU A 147 1.85 -4.36 15.42
C LEU A 147 2.21 -3.34 16.49
N THR A 148 3.51 -3.16 16.73
CA THR A 148 4.01 -2.00 17.48
C THR A 148 3.87 -0.74 16.62
N PRO A 149 3.07 0.25 17.05
CA PRO A 149 2.91 1.50 16.33
C PRO A 149 4.23 2.21 16.06
N GLY A 150 4.31 2.91 14.94
CA GLY A 150 5.50 3.63 14.52
C GLY A 150 5.33 4.30 13.17
N VAL A 151 6.41 4.88 12.68
CA VAL A 151 6.48 5.65 11.45
C VAL A 151 7.68 5.26 10.60
N VAL A 152 7.60 5.53 9.31
CA VAL A 152 8.68 5.34 8.34
C VAL A 152 8.65 6.48 7.32
N ALA A 153 9.82 6.99 6.96
CA ALA A 153 10.06 7.85 5.81
C ALA A 153 10.78 7.05 4.73
N GLU A 154 10.32 7.16 3.48
CA GLU A 154 10.94 6.51 2.32
C GLU A 154 11.06 7.49 1.17
N ARG A 155 12.10 7.35 0.33
CA ARG A 155 12.26 8.19 -0.85
C ARG A 155 11.08 8.00 -1.83
N LEU A 156 10.61 9.09 -2.43
CA LEU A 156 9.60 9.00 -3.48
C LEU A 156 10.17 8.33 -4.73
N VAL A 157 9.32 7.59 -5.44
CA VAL A 157 9.66 6.95 -6.70
C VAL A 157 9.02 7.73 -7.83
N TYR A 158 9.82 8.06 -8.83
CA TYR A 158 9.40 8.76 -10.03
C TYR A 158 9.44 7.83 -11.23
N ARG A 159 8.74 8.23 -12.30
CA ARG A 159 8.87 7.62 -13.62
C ARG A 159 10.26 7.93 -14.19
N THR A 160 10.55 7.36 -15.35
CA THR A 160 11.84 7.54 -16.04
C THR A 160 12.13 8.98 -16.45
N ASP A 161 11.12 9.87 -16.44
CA ASP A 161 11.27 11.30 -16.67
C ASP A 161 11.84 12.05 -15.44
N GLY A 162 11.95 11.38 -14.28
CA GLY A 162 12.47 11.97 -13.04
C GLY A 162 11.56 13.02 -12.40
N ALA A 163 10.42 13.33 -13.00
CA ALA A 163 9.55 14.44 -12.58
C ALA A 163 8.14 13.97 -12.22
N THR A 164 7.63 12.93 -12.87
CA THR A 164 6.28 12.43 -12.63
C THR A 164 6.32 11.35 -11.54
N PRO A 165 5.53 11.46 -10.46
CA PRO A 165 5.41 10.39 -9.48
C PRO A 165 5.04 9.06 -10.16
N ALA A 166 5.65 7.97 -9.71
CA ALA A 166 5.39 6.65 -10.28
C ALA A 166 3.92 6.24 -10.11
N ASP A 167 3.39 5.56 -11.12
CA ASP A 167 2.09 4.91 -11.03
C ASP A 167 2.19 3.69 -10.11
N ASP A 168 1.07 3.31 -9.47
CA ASP A 168 1.04 2.05 -8.76
C ASP A 168 0.65 0.91 -9.70
N VAL A 169 1.32 -0.23 -9.52
CA VAL A 169 0.88 -1.51 -10.08
C VAL A 169 0.55 -2.45 -8.94
N LYS A 170 -0.66 -3.02 -8.95
CA LYS A 170 -1.16 -3.92 -7.92
C LYS A 170 -1.45 -5.28 -8.52
N CYS A 171 -0.87 -6.31 -7.92
CA CYS A 171 -1.11 -7.69 -8.30
C CYS A 171 -2.06 -8.35 -7.31
N PHE A 172 -3.13 -8.95 -7.81
CA PHE A 172 -4.01 -9.81 -7.03
C PHE A 172 -3.53 -11.24 -7.23
N ALA A 173 -2.81 -11.76 -6.22
CA ALA A 173 -2.19 -13.07 -6.29
C ALA A 173 -2.94 -14.11 -5.46
N PHE A 174 -3.07 -15.32 -6.01
CA PHE A 174 -3.69 -16.48 -5.38
C PHE A 174 -2.73 -17.66 -5.54
N ARG A 175 -2.39 -18.31 -4.41
CA ARG A 175 -1.44 -19.45 -4.38
C ARG A 175 -0.11 -19.10 -5.09
N GLY A 176 0.41 -17.90 -4.84
CA GLY A 176 1.67 -17.42 -5.44
C GLY A 176 1.59 -17.03 -6.92
N ARG A 177 0.38 -16.97 -7.51
CA ARG A 177 0.21 -16.61 -8.93
C ARG A 177 -0.71 -15.41 -9.08
N THR A 178 -0.26 -14.42 -9.84
CA THR A 178 -1.02 -13.21 -10.16
C THR A 178 -2.17 -13.57 -11.10
N ALA A 179 -3.39 -13.31 -10.66
CA ALA A 179 -4.62 -13.51 -11.44
C ALA A 179 -5.11 -12.22 -12.10
N LEU A 180 -4.74 -11.05 -11.56
CA LEU A 180 -5.17 -9.74 -12.05
C LEU A 180 -4.11 -8.70 -11.76
N VAL A 181 -3.84 -7.83 -12.75
CA VAL A 181 -2.99 -6.65 -12.56
C VAL A 181 -3.85 -5.40 -12.66
N GLN A 182 -3.76 -4.53 -11.66
CA GLN A 182 -4.39 -3.22 -11.64
C GLN A 182 -3.31 -2.15 -11.74
N HIS A 183 -3.39 -1.33 -12.78
CA HIS A 183 -2.59 -0.13 -12.96
C HIS A 183 -3.37 1.08 -12.43
N VAL A 184 -2.77 1.85 -11.53
CA VAL A 184 -3.39 3.03 -10.93
C VAL A 184 -2.58 4.26 -11.27
N THR A 185 -3.15 5.16 -12.07
CA THR A 185 -2.55 6.44 -12.42
C THR A 185 -3.20 7.59 -11.66
N HIS A 186 -2.45 8.68 -11.50
CA HIS A 186 -2.90 9.92 -10.83
C HIS A 186 -3.53 9.66 -9.46
N ARG A 187 -2.91 8.78 -8.67
CA ARG A 187 -3.41 8.44 -7.33
C ARG A 187 -3.50 9.66 -6.43
N PHE A 188 -2.59 10.61 -6.60
CA PHE A 188 -2.61 11.91 -5.94
C PHE A 188 -2.92 13.00 -6.95
N ASP A 189 -3.78 13.92 -6.55
CA ASP A 189 -4.08 15.13 -7.30
C ASP A 189 -3.02 16.18 -6.97
N ALA A 190 -2.23 16.58 -7.97
CA ALA A 190 -1.10 17.50 -7.78
C ALA A 190 -1.53 18.90 -7.30
N ALA A 191 -2.72 19.36 -7.69
CA ALA A 191 -3.20 20.69 -7.33
C ALA A 191 -3.70 20.75 -5.87
N SER A 192 -4.39 19.71 -5.43
CA SER A 192 -5.04 19.66 -4.12
C SER A 192 -4.29 18.83 -3.07
N GLY A 193 -3.25 18.08 -3.49
CA GLY A 193 -2.54 17.11 -2.67
C GLY A 193 -3.42 15.95 -2.16
N ARG A 194 -4.61 15.76 -2.75
CA ARG A 194 -5.58 14.78 -2.25
C ARG A 194 -5.32 13.39 -2.84
N PRO A 195 -5.36 12.33 -2.01
CA PRO A 195 -5.41 10.95 -2.51
C PRO A 195 -6.81 10.68 -3.07
N ARG A 196 -6.88 10.10 -4.28
CA ARG A 196 -8.12 9.89 -5.06
C ARG A 196 -8.77 11.21 -5.52
N GLY A 197 -8.10 11.95 -6.40
CA GLY A 197 -8.71 13.06 -7.13
C GLY A 197 -9.67 12.59 -8.22
N ALA A 198 -10.44 13.51 -8.80
CA ALA A 198 -11.30 13.27 -9.97
C ALA A 198 -10.53 12.71 -11.19
N ARG A 199 -9.20 12.80 -11.16
CA ARG A 199 -8.28 12.32 -12.19
C ARG A 199 -7.70 10.92 -11.93
N LYS A 200 -7.91 10.31 -10.76
CA LYS A 200 -7.47 8.93 -10.50
C LYS A 200 -8.07 8.00 -11.55
N ARG A 201 -7.27 7.09 -12.09
CA ARG A 201 -7.76 6.07 -13.03
C ARG A 201 -7.26 4.70 -12.62
N ASP A 202 -8.14 3.72 -12.71
CA ASP A 202 -7.81 2.31 -12.49
C ASP A 202 -8.02 1.56 -13.81
N THR A 203 -6.97 0.86 -14.26
CA THR A 203 -7.03 0.01 -15.46
C THR A 203 -6.64 -1.41 -15.08
N PHE A 204 -7.45 -2.38 -15.48
CA PHE A 204 -7.23 -3.79 -15.15
C PHE A 204 -6.71 -4.56 -16.36
N HIS A 205 -5.81 -5.50 -16.12
CA HIS A 205 -5.16 -6.29 -17.15
C HIS A 205 -5.17 -7.77 -16.79
N ASP A 206 -5.39 -8.60 -17.81
CA ASP A 206 -5.09 -10.03 -17.77
C ASP A 206 -3.56 -10.22 -17.70
N PRO A 207 -3.02 -10.90 -16.68
CA PRO A 207 -1.57 -11.00 -16.48
C PRO A 207 -0.86 -11.89 -17.50
N ARG A 208 -1.58 -12.75 -18.24
CA ARG A 208 -0.99 -13.68 -19.22
C ARG A 208 -0.80 -12.99 -20.58
N SER A 209 -1.88 -12.42 -21.09
CA SER A 209 -1.94 -11.75 -22.39
C SER A 209 -1.49 -10.29 -22.32
N GLY A 210 -1.60 -9.64 -21.16
CA GLY A 210 -1.45 -8.19 -21.01
C GLY A 210 -2.68 -7.41 -21.48
N ARG A 211 -3.72 -8.10 -21.96
CA ARG A 211 -4.95 -7.48 -22.49
C ARG A 211 -5.66 -6.69 -21.39
N ARG A 212 -6.07 -5.47 -21.72
CA ARG A 212 -6.94 -4.66 -20.86
C ARG A 212 -8.29 -5.34 -20.68
N LEU A 213 -8.78 -5.39 -19.45
CA LEU A 213 -10.08 -5.94 -19.11
C LEU A 213 -11.14 -4.82 -19.05
N PRO A 214 -12.39 -5.09 -19.49
CA PRO A 214 -13.48 -4.11 -19.48
C PRO A 214 -14.09 -3.95 -18.08
N VAL A 215 -13.25 -3.61 -17.09
CA VAL A 215 -13.65 -3.42 -15.69
C VAL A 215 -13.54 -1.94 -15.34
N ALA A 216 -14.61 -1.39 -14.77
CA ALA A 216 -14.64 -0.05 -14.22
C ALA A 216 -14.81 -0.09 -12.70
N VAL A 217 -14.14 0.82 -11.99
CA VAL A 217 -14.28 1.00 -10.53
C VAL A 217 -15.05 2.28 -10.30
N ASP A 218 -16.09 2.22 -9.47
CA ASP A 218 -16.91 3.38 -9.08
C ASP A 218 -17.45 4.18 -10.28
N ARG A 219 -17.75 3.49 -11.40
CA ARG A 219 -18.16 4.08 -12.69
C ARG A 219 -17.15 5.08 -13.29
N GLN A 220 -15.92 5.12 -12.80
CA GLN A 220 -14.88 5.96 -13.37
C GLN A 220 -14.37 5.35 -14.69
N PRO A 221 -14.05 6.17 -15.69
CA PRO A 221 -13.43 5.69 -16.91
C PRO A 221 -12.08 5.07 -16.56
N ALA A 222 -11.78 3.92 -17.16
CA ALA A 222 -10.47 3.32 -17.00
C ALA A 222 -9.41 4.17 -17.74
N GLY A 223 -8.21 4.24 -17.17
CA GLY A 223 -7.12 5.08 -17.66
C GLY A 223 -6.40 4.49 -18.86
N ALA A 224 -5.24 5.08 -19.17
CA ALA A 224 -4.30 4.45 -20.09
C ALA A 224 -3.90 3.06 -19.56
N GLY A 225 -3.88 2.08 -20.46
CA GLY A 225 -3.41 0.74 -20.14
C GLY A 225 -1.89 0.69 -20.12
N LEU A 226 -1.34 -0.25 -19.34
CA LEU A 226 0.05 -0.65 -19.50
C LEU A 226 0.24 -1.40 -20.81
N ALA A 227 1.41 -1.21 -21.43
CA ALA A 227 1.84 -2.07 -22.54
C ALA A 227 1.91 -3.54 -22.07
N PRO A 228 1.58 -4.54 -22.92
CA PRO A 228 1.58 -5.95 -22.52
C PRO A 228 2.90 -6.43 -21.89
N ALA A 229 4.04 -5.95 -22.40
CA ALA A 229 5.35 -6.28 -21.82
C ALA A 229 5.51 -5.78 -20.38
N ARG A 230 4.96 -4.61 -20.04
CA ARG A 230 4.98 -4.07 -18.67
C ARG A 230 4.03 -4.82 -17.74
N VAL A 231 2.90 -5.31 -18.25
CA VAL A 231 2.01 -6.19 -17.47
C VAL A 231 2.71 -7.50 -17.13
N ARG A 232 3.40 -8.11 -18.11
CA ARG A 232 4.19 -9.33 -17.88
C ARG A 232 5.32 -9.09 -16.89
N GLN A 233 6.06 -8.00 -17.02
CA GLN A 233 7.09 -7.61 -16.06
C GLN A 233 6.52 -7.48 -14.64
N ALA A 234 5.37 -6.82 -14.48
CA ALA A 234 4.73 -6.68 -13.17
C ALA A 234 4.31 -8.04 -12.59
N ARG A 235 3.72 -8.91 -13.41
CA ARG A 235 3.39 -10.29 -13.03
C ARG A 235 4.64 -11.03 -12.55
N ASP A 236 5.73 -11.00 -13.31
CA ASP A 236 6.93 -11.76 -13.00
C ASP A 236 7.56 -11.31 -11.67
N VAL A 237 7.55 -10.00 -11.38
CA VAL A 237 7.95 -9.47 -10.07
C VAL A 237 7.01 -9.96 -8.97
N CYS A 238 5.70 -9.94 -9.20
CA CYS A 238 4.71 -10.33 -8.20
C CYS A 238 4.67 -11.84 -7.91
N ASP A 239 4.90 -12.67 -8.92
CA ASP A 239 4.94 -14.13 -8.81
C ASP A 239 6.27 -14.63 -8.20
N GLY A 240 7.32 -13.80 -8.23
CA GLY A 240 8.63 -14.09 -7.61
C GLY A 240 8.74 -13.76 -6.11
N LEU A 241 7.68 -13.21 -5.50
CA LEU A 241 7.61 -12.84 -4.07
C LEU A 241 7.05 -13.97 -3.22
#